data_AF-Q17A75-F1
#
_entry.id   AF-Q17A75-F1
#
_cell.length_a   1.000
_cell.length_b   1.000
_cell.length_c   1.000
_cell.angle_alpha   90.00
_cell.angle_beta   90.00
_cell.angle_gamma   90.00
#
_symmetry.space_group_name_H-M   'P 1'
#
loop_
_entity.id
_entity.type
_entity.pdbx_description
1 polymer ?
#
loop_
_entity_poly.entity_id
_entity_poly.type
_entity_poly.pdbx_seq_one_letter_code
_entity_poly.pdbx_strand_id
1 'polypeptide(L)'
;MCCVCGEQSPDLKNGLQKQSRSARRSASKKWRYQMNSFHYFVIFASGSLFSGLMFGLLNYAPKYVLLPTRSAPHHLPDGKFLQISDEARVMEPYFPAVRMAGRLGDGNNGSGKIRTEPHDTNEQEALSSLKVAIEMKTMGKDDKAARLFQHALALSPKHPEILTKYGEFLEHNQQDVVRADHYYYQALTVNPSHSEALANRQRTAQIVEHLDQKRFERLDQKRDALSSVSDTNMALKRAEKEAYIQHIYHSVGIEGNTMSLAQTRSILETRMAVDGKSIDEHNEILGLDAAMKYINATLVNKNDFITLKDILEIHRRVLGHVDPIEGGEFRRSQVYVGGHVPPGPGDLSILMNHFESWLNSKQAFLFHPVKYAAMAHYKLVHIHPFSDGNGRTSRLLMNTLLMRAGYPPVIIQKQHRHKYYDYLQVANEGDIRPFVRFIADCTERTLDLYLWATSELSHPVPLLAQETMPDGVPLINSFEKESTIEGSGAGEAIRIGTI
;
A
#
# COMPACT_ATOMS: atom_id res chain seq x y z
N MET A 1 26.39 5.16 -99.18
CA MET A 1 25.76 3.91 -98.70
C MET A 1 26.01 3.82 -97.20
N CYS A 2 24.94 3.53 -96.45
CA CYS A 2 24.84 3.35 -95.00
C CYS A 2 24.89 4.63 -94.12
N CYS A 3 23.75 4.83 -93.43
CA CYS A 3 23.39 5.94 -92.56
C CYS A 3 24.27 6.05 -91.31
N VAL A 4 24.56 7.30 -90.93
CA VAL A 4 25.18 7.70 -89.66
C VAL A 4 24.09 8.32 -88.79
N CYS A 5 23.63 7.57 -87.78
CA CYS A 5 22.83 7.94 -86.60
C CYS A 5 22.74 6.64 -85.78
N GLY A 6 23.04 6.52 -84.50
CA GLY A 6 23.51 7.40 -83.45
C GLY A 6 23.39 6.62 -82.15
N GLU A 7 24.37 6.68 -81.26
CA GLU A 7 24.28 6.17 -79.88
C GLU A 7 25.20 7.03 -79.01
N GLN A 8 24.64 8.05 -78.36
CA GLN A 8 25.34 8.84 -77.33
C GLN A 8 24.98 8.29 -75.94
N SER A 9 26.03 7.96 -75.20
CA SER A 9 26.06 7.20 -73.94
C SER A 9 25.27 7.84 -72.77
N PRO A 10 24.39 7.08 -72.08
CA PRO A 10 23.61 7.53 -70.91
C PRO A 10 24.39 7.79 -69.61
N ASP A 11 25.66 7.43 -69.50
CA ASP A 11 26.34 7.33 -68.19
C ASP A 11 26.72 8.68 -67.56
N LEU A 12 27.04 9.71 -68.35
CA LEU A 12 27.48 11.00 -67.79
C LEU A 12 26.36 11.77 -67.06
N LYS A 13 25.09 11.65 -67.51
CA LYS A 13 23.96 12.36 -66.88
C LYS A 13 23.64 11.81 -65.47
N ASN A 14 23.83 10.52 -65.26
CA ASN A 14 23.54 9.88 -63.96
C ASN A 14 24.54 10.28 -62.87
N GLY A 15 25.82 10.49 -63.22
CA GLY A 15 26.86 10.89 -62.27
C GLY A 15 26.61 12.27 -61.65
N LEU A 16 26.34 13.27 -62.49
CA LEU A 16 26.07 14.65 -62.04
C LEU A 16 24.79 14.73 -61.18
N GLN A 17 23.77 13.95 -61.52
CA GLN A 17 22.52 13.94 -60.75
C GLN A 17 22.72 13.35 -59.34
N LYS A 18 23.56 12.31 -59.18
CA LYS A 18 23.90 11.72 -57.87
C LYS A 18 24.68 12.70 -56.99
N GLN A 19 25.67 13.42 -57.51
CA GLN A 19 26.42 14.41 -56.73
C GLN A 19 25.52 15.55 -56.24
N SER A 20 24.62 16.07 -57.08
CA SER A 20 23.69 17.14 -56.68
C SER A 20 22.74 16.72 -55.54
N ARG A 21 22.28 15.46 -55.55
CA ARG A 21 21.41 14.89 -54.51
C ARG A 21 22.14 14.70 -53.17
N SER A 22 23.41 14.29 -53.22
CA SER A 22 24.27 14.17 -52.03
C SER A 22 24.47 15.53 -51.34
N ALA A 23 24.85 16.55 -52.13
CA ALA A 23 25.06 17.89 -51.61
C ALA A 23 23.80 18.48 -50.96
N ARG A 24 22.62 18.31 -51.59
CA ARG A 24 21.32 18.73 -51.02
C ARG A 24 20.98 18.01 -49.71
N ARG A 25 21.27 16.71 -49.59
CA ARG A 25 21.04 15.94 -48.35
C ARG A 25 21.96 16.38 -47.20
N SER A 26 23.22 16.71 -47.50
CA SER A 26 24.16 17.24 -46.49
C SER A 26 23.72 18.62 -45.98
N ALA A 27 23.33 19.52 -46.90
CA ALA A 27 22.81 20.83 -46.54
C ALA A 27 21.54 20.76 -45.68
N SER A 28 20.60 19.85 -46.01
CA SER A 28 19.36 19.70 -45.22
C SER A 28 19.60 19.15 -43.81
N LYS A 29 20.57 18.22 -43.64
CA LYS A 29 20.98 17.75 -42.31
C LYS A 29 21.60 18.87 -41.47
N LYS A 30 22.49 19.68 -42.06
CA LYS A 30 23.14 20.80 -41.36
C LYS A 30 22.12 21.86 -40.93
N TRP A 31 21.14 22.15 -41.78
CA TRP A 31 20.05 23.09 -41.48
C TRP A 31 19.15 22.59 -40.35
N ARG A 32 18.75 21.30 -40.35
CA ARG A 32 17.99 20.70 -39.25
C ARG A 32 18.71 20.75 -37.91
N TYR A 33 20.03 20.53 -37.91
CA TYR A 33 20.82 20.59 -36.67
C TYR A 33 20.89 22.01 -36.10
N GLN A 34 21.10 23.03 -36.95
CA GLN A 34 21.07 24.43 -36.50
C GLN A 34 19.71 24.85 -35.96
N MET A 35 18.62 24.41 -36.60
CA MET A 35 17.27 24.77 -36.16
C MET A 35 16.91 24.12 -34.82
N ASN A 36 17.33 22.87 -34.58
CA ASN A 36 17.16 22.22 -33.28
C ASN A 36 17.99 22.91 -32.19
N SER A 37 19.25 23.25 -32.47
CA SER A 37 20.11 23.97 -31.52
C SER A 37 19.53 25.32 -31.12
N PHE A 38 18.96 26.07 -32.08
CA PHE A 38 18.24 27.31 -31.79
C PHE A 38 16.99 27.08 -30.93
N HIS A 39 16.22 26.03 -31.21
CA HIS A 39 15.03 25.69 -30.41
C HIS A 39 15.38 25.38 -28.95
N TYR A 40 16.43 24.59 -28.71
CA TYR A 40 16.90 24.29 -27.35
C TYR A 40 17.37 25.56 -26.61
N PHE A 41 18.05 26.47 -27.31
CA PHE A 41 18.47 27.74 -26.72
C PHE A 41 17.27 28.62 -26.32
N VAL A 42 16.22 28.69 -27.13
CA VAL A 42 15.00 29.46 -26.81
C VAL A 42 14.27 28.86 -25.60
N ILE A 43 14.17 27.53 -25.51
CA ILE A 43 13.56 26.85 -24.35
C ILE A 43 14.36 27.15 -23.08
N PHE A 44 15.69 27.05 -23.14
CA PHE A 44 16.54 27.34 -21.98
C PHE A 44 16.43 28.82 -21.54
N ALA A 45 16.51 29.76 -22.47
CA ALA A 45 16.43 31.18 -22.17
C ALA A 45 15.07 31.59 -21.56
N SER A 46 13.97 31.02 -22.05
CA SER A 46 12.63 31.28 -21.49
C SER A 46 12.45 30.71 -20.08
N GLY A 47 13.01 29.52 -19.80
CA GLY A 47 13.02 28.95 -18.45
C GLY A 47 13.82 29.78 -17.44
N SER A 48 15.00 30.29 -17.82
CA SER A 48 15.81 31.15 -16.96
C SER A 48 15.11 32.48 -16.64
N LEU A 49 14.45 33.09 -17.62
CA LEU A 49 13.69 34.32 -17.43
C LEU A 49 12.49 34.10 -16.48
N PHE A 50 11.75 33.00 -16.65
CA PHE A 50 10.62 32.67 -15.78
C PHE A 50 11.04 32.43 -14.33
N SER A 51 12.15 31.72 -14.12
CA SER A 51 12.71 31.49 -12.78
C SER A 51 13.11 32.82 -12.10
N GLY A 52 13.78 33.72 -12.82
CA GLY A 52 14.14 35.04 -12.30
C GLY A 52 12.92 35.89 -11.93
N LEU A 53 11.87 35.83 -12.74
CA LEU A 53 10.61 36.56 -12.49
C LEU A 53 9.88 36.03 -11.26
N MET A 54 9.79 34.71 -11.10
CA MET A 54 9.17 34.09 -9.91
C MET A 54 9.97 34.37 -8.64
N PHE A 55 11.30 34.35 -8.71
CA PHE A 55 12.15 34.72 -7.58
C PHE A 55 11.95 36.20 -7.18
N GLY A 56 11.83 37.10 -8.16
CA GLY A 56 11.53 38.51 -7.92
C GLY A 56 10.17 38.72 -7.26
N LEU A 57 9.13 38.03 -7.74
CA LEU A 57 7.77 38.13 -7.18
C LEU A 57 7.70 37.61 -5.75
N LEU A 58 8.36 36.49 -5.45
CA LEU A 58 8.32 35.91 -4.10
C LEU A 58 9.08 36.75 -3.07
N ASN A 59 10.16 37.42 -3.47
CA ASN A 59 11.00 38.19 -2.54
C ASN A 59 10.57 39.66 -2.40
N TYR A 60 9.90 40.25 -3.40
CA TYR A 60 9.62 41.68 -3.42
C TYR A 60 8.15 42.06 -3.53
N ALA A 61 7.21 41.10 -3.63
CA ALA A 61 5.78 41.44 -3.62
C ALA A 61 5.33 41.91 -2.21
N PRO A 62 4.81 43.14 -2.07
CA PRO A 62 4.31 43.63 -0.79
C PRO A 62 3.10 42.79 -0.35
N LYS A 63 3.15 42.31 0.90
CA LYS A 63 2.10 41.51 1.53
C LYS A 63 0.80 42.33 1.62
N TYR A 64 -0.13 42.07 0.69
CA TYR A 64 -1.46 42.68 0.74
C TYR A 64 -2.23 42.16 1.96
N VAL A 65 -2.54 43.10 2.84
CA VAL A 65 -3.38 42.93 4.03
C VAL A 65 -4.83 42.70 3.57
N LEU A 66 -5.31 41.46 3.68
CA LEU A 66 -6.70 41.11 3.42
C LEU A 66 -7.60 41.59 4.56
N LEU A 67 -8.65 42.31 4.18
CA LEU A 67 -9.67 42.90 5.05
C LEU A 67 -10.50 41.85 5.82
N PRO A 68 -11.01 42.19 7.03
CA PRO A 68 -11.66 41.25 7.94
C PRO A 68 -13.13 41.01 7.59
N THR A 69 -13.48 39.75 7.38
CA THR A 69 -14.87 39.30 7.25
C THR A 69 -15.51 39.08 8.61
N ARG A 70 -16.44 40.00 8.94
CA ARG A 70 -17.67 39.86 9.73
C ARG A 70 -17.74 38.77 10.82
N SER A 71 -17.78 39.29 12.05
CA SER A 71 -18.18 38.68 13.33
C SER A 71 -19.34 37.65 13.26
N ALA A 72 -19.09 36.46 13.79
CA ALA A 72 -20.11 35.56 14.34
C ALA A 72 -19.73 35.24 15.81
N PRO A 73 -20.70 35.01 16.71
CA PRO A 73 -20.62 35.48 18.09
C PRO A 73 -19.90 34.52 19.05
N HIS A 74 -19.24 35.15 20.02
CA HIS A 74 -18.72 34.57 21.26
C HIS A 74 -19.70 33.64 21.94
N HIS A 75 -19.26 32.40 22.25
CA HIS A 75 -19.25 31.79 23.59
C HIS A 75 -18.80 30.33 23.49
N LEU A 76 -17.63 30.01 24.01
CA LEU A 76 -17.34 28.79 24.80
C LEU A 76 -15.83 28.80 25.18
N PRO A 77 -15.48 28.48 26.44
CA PRO A 77 -14.24 28.91 27.08
C PRO A 77 -13.04 28.00 26.78
N ASP A 78 -11.86 28.60 26.84
CA ASP A 78 -10.55 27.96 26.74
C ASP A 78 -10.39 26.82 27.75
N GLY A 79 -10.42 25.59 27.26
CA GLY A 79 -10.14 24.39 28.05
C GLY A 79 -9.41 23.39 27.18
N LYS A 80 -8.16 23.09 27.56
CA LYS A 80 -7.21 22.12 26.99
C LYS A 80 -7.82 20.73 26.78
N PHE A 81 -8.72 20.59 25.81
CA PHE A 81 -9.08 19.30 25.26
C PHE A 81 -7.82 18.77 24.58
N LEU A 82 -7.27 17.70 25.15
CA LEU A 82 -6.31 16.82 24.48
C LEU A 82 -6.64 16.82 23.00
N GLN A 83 -5.70 17.29 22.18
CA GLN A 83 -5.81 17.25 20.74
C GLN A 83 -5.88 15.77 20.36
N ILE A 84 -7.07 15.20 20.35
CA ILE A 84 -7.39 13.95 19.65
C ILE A 84 -7.42 14.32 18.16
N SER A 85 -6.32 14.88 17.67
CA SER A 85 -5.92 14.82 16.28
C SER A 85 -5.16 13.52 16.06
N ASP A 86 -5.59 12.43 16.69
CA ASP A 86 -5.17 11.14 16.19
C ASP A 86 -5.78 11.03 14.81
N GLU A 87 -4.89 10.80 13.84
CA GLU A 87 -5.09 10.75 12.39
C GLU A 87 -5.97 9.56 11.96
N ALA A 88 -6.90 9.18 12.82
CA ALA A 88 -7.93 8.18 12.70
C ALA A 88 -9.24 8.77 12.16
N ARG A 89 -9.51 10.07 12.40
CA ARG A 89 -10.69 10.76 11.85
C ARG A 89 -10.56 11.14 10.37
N VAL A 90 -9.80 10.36 9.58
CA VAL A 90 -9.46 10.72 8.20
C VAL A 90 -10.66 10.78 7.24
N MET A 91 -11.89 10.58 7.71
CA MET A 91 -13.12 10.64 6.89
C MET A 91 -14.33 11.33 7.57
N GLU A 92 -14.18 12.15 8.62
CA GLU A 92 -15.32 12.88 9.20
C GLU A 92 -15.11 14.41 9.12
N PRO A 93 -16.13 15.21 8.70
CA PRO A 93 -17.54 15.02 9.04
C PRO A 93 -18.47 15.00 7.83
N TYR A 94 -18.86 13.82 7.34
CA TYR A 94 -19.95 13.72 6.35
C TYR A 94 -20.88 12.51 6.53
N PHE A 95 -20.67 11.69 7.56
CA PHE A 95 -21.59 10.62 7.91
C PHE A 95 -22.50 11.09 9.05
N PRO A 96 -23.84 11.13 8.84
CA PRO A 96 -24.75 11.34 9.95
C PRO A 96 -24.55 10.19 10.92
N ALA A 97 -24.24 10.55 12.17
CA ALA A 97 -24.11 9.63 13.29
C ALA A 97 -25.21 8.57 13.19
N VAL A 98 -24.82 7.31 13.04
CA VAL A 98 -25.72 6.17 13.13
C VAL A 98 -26.36 6.29 14.50
N ARG A 99 -27.57 6.85 14.54
CA ARG A 99 -28.40 6.82 15.75
C ARG A 99 -28.66 5.35 15.99
N MET A 100 -27.98 4.80 17.00
CA MET A 100 -28.40 3.56 17.64
C MET A 100 -29.90 3.70 17.88
N ALA A 101 -30.68 2.91 17.14
CA ALA A 101 -32.13 2.94 17.19
C ALA A 101 -32.55 2.71 18.64
N GLY A 102 -33.03 3.78 19.28
CA GLY A 102 -33.60 3.72 20.61
C GLY A 102 -34.73 2.72 20.61
N ARG A 103 -34.59 1.68 21.44
CA ARG A 103 -35.68 0.77 21.78
C ARG A 103 -36.82 1.61 22.37
N LEU A 104 -37.91 1.74 21.63
CA LEU A 104 -39.16 2.36 22.07
C LEU A 104 -40.16 1.24 22.39
N GLY A 105 -40.70 1.29 23.62
CA GLY A 105 -41.93 0.60 24.06
C GLY A 105 -41.77 -0.91 24.26
N ASP A 106 -42.40 -1.56 25.24
CA ASP A 106 -43.53 -1.16 26.05
C ASP A 106 -43.51 -1.97 27.36
N GLY A 107 -43.92 -1.35 28.45
CA GLY A 107 -43.91 -1.95 29.77
C GLY A 107 -45.01 -2.99 29.90
N ASN A 108 -44.65 -4.20 30.33
CA ASN A 108 -45.61 -5.08 30.95
C ASN A 108 -44.99 -5.72 32.20
N ASN A 109 -45.43 -5.23 33.35
CA ASN A 109 -45.13 -5.73 34.68
C ASN A 109 -45.72 -7.14 34.84
N GLY A 110 -44.97 -8.15 34.42
CA GLY A 110 -45.21 -9.54 34.77
C GLY A 110 -44.09 -10.03 35.68
N SER A 111 -44.38 -10.18 36.97
CA SER A 111 -43.52 -10.83 37.95
C SER A 111 -43.26 -12.28 37.55
N GLY A 112 -42.24 -12.51 36.73
CA GLY A 112 -41.80 -13.82 36.27
C GLY A 112 -40.28 -13.85 36.27
N LYS A 113 -39.71 -14.78 37.05
CA LYS A 113 -38.28 -15.14 37.14
C LYS A 113 -37.40 -14.42 36.11
N ILE A 114 -36.57 -13.50 36.59
CA ILE A 114 -35.50 -12.83 35.84
C ILE A 114 -34.75 -13.91 35.04
N ARG A 115 -35.07 -14.03 33.76
CA ARG A 115 -34.20 -14.71 32.81
C ARG A 115 -33.07 -13.72 32.59
N THR A 116 -31.95 -13.94 33.27
CA THR A 116 -30.70 -13.27 32.92
C THR A 116 -30.46 -13.56 31.45
N GLU A 117 -30.55 -12.53 30.61
CA GLU A 117 -30.27 -12.63 29.19
C GLU A 117 -28.83 -13.16 29.03
N PRO A 118 -28.52 -13.95 27.98
CA PRO A 118 -27.18 -14.52 27.77
C PRO A 118 -26.04 -13.48 27.77
N HIS A 119 -26.36 -12.23 27.45
CA HIS A 119 -25.41 -11.13 27.45
C HIS A 119 -24.92 -10.76 28.86
N ASP A 120 -25.82 -10.73 29.84
CA ASP A 120 -25.49 -10.35 31.22
C ASP A 120 -24.65 -11.45 31.90
N THR A 121 -24.93 -12.72 31.59
CA THR A 121 -24.17 -13.85 32.15
C THR A 121 -22.73 -13.85 31.64
N ASN A 122 -22.52 -13.57 30.36
CA ASN A 122 -21.19 -13.53 29.77
C ASN A 122 -20.36 -12.36 30.32
N GLU A 123 -20.98 -11.20 30.54
CA GLU A 123 -20.29 -10.04 31.12
C GLU A 123 -19.87 -10.28 32.57
N GLN A 124 -20.73 -10.89 33.39
CA GLN A 124 -20.39 -11.28 34.76
C GLN A 124 -19.23 -12.30 34.80
N GLU A 125 -19.24 -13.29 33.90
CA GLU A 125 -18.14 -14.26 33.78
C GLU A 125 -16.83 -13.60 33.32
N ALA A 126 -16.92 -12.63 32.40
CA ALA A 126 -15.77 -11.86 31.93
C ALA A 126 -15.13 -11.04 33.07
N LEU A 127 -15.94 -10.37 33.89
CA LEU A 127 -15.47 -9.60 35.05
C LEU A 127 -14.90 -10.49 36.16
N SER A 128 -15.50 -11.67 36.39
CA SER A 128 -14.95 -12.68 37.30
C SER A 128 -13.57 -13.15 36.81
N SER A 129 -13.44 -13.47 35.51
CA SER A 129 -12.17 -13.85 34.88
C SER A 129 -11.13 -12.75 34.99
N LEU A 130 -11.52 -11.49 34.79
CA LEU A 130 -10.66 -10.31 34.94
C LEU A 130 -10.11 -10.21 36.37
N LYS A 131 -10.96 -10.36 37.38
CA LYS A 131 -10.53 -10.32 38.79
C LYS A 131 -9.46 -11.37 39.08
N VAL A 132 -9.67 -12.60 38.63
CA VAL A 132 -8.68 -13.67 38.79
C VAL A 132 -7.40 -13.36 38.01
N ALA A 133 -7.50 -12.74 36.82
CA ALA A 133 -6.33 -12.32 36.04
C ALA A 133 -5.46 -11.32 36.81
N ILE A 134 -6.09 -10.33 37.44
CA ILE A 134 -5.42 -9.32 38.28
C ILE A 134 -4.78 -9.99 39.50
N GLU A 135 -5.47 -10.91 40.17
CA GLU A 135 -4.90 -11.66 41.30
C GLU A 135 -3.66 -12.46 40.86
N MET A 136 -3.73 -13.19 39.74
CA MET A 136 -2.59 -13.94 39.20
C MET A 136 -1.41 -13.02 38.84
N LYS A 137 -1.69 -11.83 38.26
CA LYS A 137 -0.68 -10.80 38.00
C LYS A 137 0.01 -10.36 39.29
N THR A 138 -0.75 -10.06 40.35
CA THR A 138 -0.16 -9.65 41.65
C THR A 138 0.65 -10.76 42.32
N MET A 139 0.34 -12.03 42.04
CA MET A 139 1.14 -13.18 42.48
C MET A 139 2.38 -13.46 41.60
N GLY A 140 2.64 -12.65 40.57
CA GLY A 140 3.74 -12.87 39.62
C GLY A 140 3.56 -14.07 38.70
N LYS A 141 2.33 -14.56 38.52
CA LYS A 141 2.00 -15.71 37.66
C LYS A 141 1.56 -15.23 36.27
N ASP A 142 2.49 -14.63 35.54
CA ASP A 142 2.20 -13.88 34.30
C ASP A 142 1.58 -14.74 33.19
N ASP A 143 2.05 -15.98 32.99
CA ASP A 143 1.46 -16.87 31.98
C ASP A 143 -0.01 -17.19 32.24
N LYS A 144 -0.39 -17.35 33.52
CA LYS A 144 -1.77 -17.60 33.92
C LYS A 144 -2.61 -16.33 33.80
N ALA A 145 -2.07 -15.21 34.23
CA ALA A 145 -2.71 -13.90 34.09
C ALA A 145 -3.01 -13.61 32.61
N ALA A 146 -2.05 -13.82 31.72
CA ALA A 146 -2.21 -13.60 30.28
C ALA A 146 -3.38 -14.40 29.69
N ARG A 147 -3.47 -15.70 30.00
CA ARG A 147 -4.58 -16.55 29.53
C ARG A 147 -5.93 -16.10 30.08
N LEU A 148 -5.98 -15.66 31.33
CA LEU A 148 -7.21 -15.18 31.96
C LEU A 148 -7.65 -13.83 31.39
N PHE A 149 -6.73 -12.92 31.08
CA PHE A 149 -7.05 -11.68 30.37
C PHE A 149 -7.58 -11.97 28.96
N GLN A 150 -6.95 -12.90 28.23
CA GLN A 150 -7.42 -13.32 26.90
C GLN A 150 -8.81 -13.96 26.98
N HIS A 151 -9.08 -14.75 28.02
CA HIS A 151 -10.40 -15.34 28.27
C HIS A 151 -11.45 -14.26 28.55
N ALA A 152 -11.16 -13.31 29.44
CA ALA A 152 -12.04 -12.19 29.74
C ALA A 152 -12.35 -11.35 28.49
N LEU A 153 -11.33 -11.09 27.66
CA LEU A 153 -11.47 -10.37 26.40
C LEU A 153 -12.29 -11.17 25.38
N ALA A 154 -12.15 -12.49 25.31
CA ALA A 154 -12.95 -13.32 24.42
C ALA A 154 -14.44 -13.32 24.81
N LEU A 155 -14.76 -13.25 26.11
CA LEU A 155 -16.12 -13.18 26.62
C LEU A 155 -16.76 -11.80 26.41
N SER A 156 -16.00 -10.71 26.62
CA SER A 156 -16.48 -9.34 26.41
C SER A 156 -15.42 -8.45 25.72
N PRO A 157 -15.31 -8.53 24.38
CA PRO A 157 -14.21 -7.91 23.61
C PRO A 157 -14.16 -6.38 23.65
N LYS A 158 -15.28 -5.73 23.97
CA LYS A 158 -15.42 -4.26 23.96
C LYS A 158 -15.58 -3.67 25.37
N HIS A 159 -15.40 -4.46 26.43
CA HIS A 159 -15.55 -3.95 27.80
C HIS A 159 -14.38 -3.01 28.18
N PRO A 160 -14.62 -1.71 28.49
CA PRO A 160 -13.56 -0.72 28.71
C PRO A 160 -12.57 -1.10 29.83
N GLU A 161 -13.06 -1.67 30.93
CA GLU A 161 -12.22 -2.07 32.05
C GLU A 161 -11.32 -3.27 31.70
N ILE A 162 -11.83 -4.25 30.94
CA ILE A 162 -11.05 -5.44 30.55
C ILE A 162 -9.94 -5.00 29.60
N LEU A 163 -10.27 -4.16 28.62
CA LEU A 163 -9.31 -3.59 27.68
C LEU A 163 -8.22 -2.79 28.42
N THR A 164 -8.61 -1.94 29.36
CA THR A 164 -7.67 -1.10 30.13
C THR A 164 -6.76 -1.95 31.01
N LYS A 165 -7.31 -2.89 31.78
CA LYS A 165 -6.52 -3.74 32.68
C LYS A 165 -5.64 -4.73 31.94
N TYR A 166 -6.09 -5.23 30.79
CA TYR A 166 -5.23 -6.03 29.93
C TYR A 166 -4.11 -5.17 29.32
N GLY A 167 -4.41 -3.95 28.89
CA GLY A 167 -3.40 -2.98 28.45
C GLY A 167 -2.33 -2.72 29.52
N GLU A 168 -2.73 -2.49 30.78
CA GLU A 168 -1.78 -2.32 31.91
C GLU A 168 -0.92 -3.57 32.15
N PHE A 169 -1.46 -4.76 31.97
CA PHE A 169 -0.69 -6.00 32.06
C PHE A 169 0.32 -6.10 30.91
N LEU A 170 -0.07 -5.76 29.68
CA LEU A 170 0.83 -5.77 28.53
C LEU A 170 1.94 -4.74 28.65
N GLU A 171 1.63 -3.54 29.13
CA GLU A 171 2.61 -2.47 29.32
C GLU A 171 3.67 -2.88 30.37
N HIS A 172 3.23 -3.33 31.54
CA HIS A 172 4.14 -3.52 32.69
C HIS A 172 4.78 -4.90 32.74
N ASN A 173 4.04 -5.97 32.44
CA ASN A 173 4.52 -7.34 32.58
C ASN A 173 5.15 -7.86 31.28
N GLN A 174 4.55 -7.54 30.13
CA GLN A 174 5.06 -8.00 28.82
C GLN A 174 5.94 -6.97 28.11
N GLN A 175 6.06 -5.75 28.64
CA GLN A 175 6.82 -4.65 28.02
C GLN A 175 6.34 -4.33 26.59
N ASP A 176 5.08 -4.60 26.28
CA ASP A 176 4.47 -4.35 24.97
C ASP A 176 3.60 -3.09 25.02
N VAL A 177 4.28 -1.94 25.03
CA VAL A 177 3.63 -0.62 25.07
C VAL A 177 2.77 -0.35 23.83
N VAL A 178 3.10 -0.95 22.68
CA VAL A 178 2.37 -0.74 21.42
C VAL A 178 1.00 -1.42 21.49
N ARG A 179 0.93 -2.67 21.96
CA ARG A 179 -0.35 -3.35 22.18
C ARG A 179 -1.12 -2.72 23.34
N ALA A 180 -0.44 -2.32 24.42
CA ALA A 180 -1.09 -1.63 25.52
C ALA A 180 -1.81 -0.35 25.05
N ASP A 181 -1.12 0.50 24.29
CA ASP A 181 -1.69 1.72 23.71
C ASP A 181 -2.89 1.44 22.80
N HIS A 182 -2.82 0.37 22.01
CA HIS A 182 -3.95 -0.06 21.19
C HIS A 182 -5.17 -0.44 22.04
N TYR A 183 -5.00 -1.20 23.12
CA TYR A 183 -6.13 -1.54 24.00
C TYR A 183 -6.68 -0.32 24.75
N TYR A 184 -5.83 0.64 25.14
CA TYR A 184 -6.31 1.91 25.70
C TYR A 184 -7.10 2.72 24.67
N TYR A 185 -6.67 2.73 23.41
CA TYR A 185 -7.44 3.34 22.33
C TYR A 185 -8.82 2.70 22.21
N GLN A 186 -8.88 1.37 22.14
CA GLN A 186 -10.15 0.64 22.05
C GLN A 186 -11.07 0.92 23.24
N ALA A 187 -10.53 0.96 24.45
CA ALA A 187 -11.29 1.30 25.66
C ALA A 187 -11.92 2.69 25.55
N LEU A 188 -11.17 3.67 25.03
CA LEU A 188 -11.64 5.05 24.85
C LEU A 188 -12.59 5.22 23.66
N THR A 189 -12.51 4.37 22.64
CA THR A 189 -13.51 4.33 21.56
C THR A 189 -14.88 3.93 22.09
N VAL A 190 -14.92 3.00 23.06
CA VAL A 190 -16.17 2.55 23.70
C VAL A 190 -16.63 3.51 24.80
N ASN A 191 -15.72 3.93 25.67
CA ASN A 191 -15.98 4.90 26.73
C ASN A 191 -14.93 6.03 26.72
N PRO A 192 -15.21 7.15 26.01
CA PRO A 192 -14.30 8.29 25.92
C PRO A 192 -13.96 8.96 27.25
N SER A 193 -14.80 8.74 28.28
CA SER A 193 -14.63 9.30 29.63
C SER A 193 -13.92 8.36 30.61
N HIS A 194 -13.43 7.20 30.15
CA HIS A 194 -12.74 6.24 31.01
C HIS A 194 -11.39 6.80 31.49
N SER A 195 -11.34 7.21 32.76
CA SER A 195 -10.22 7.96 33.34
C SER A 195 -8.89 7.24 33.28
N GLU A 196 -8.87 5.94 33.62
CA GLU A 196 -7.65 5.13 33.66
C GLU A 196 -7.06 4.93 32.27
N ALA A 197 -7.88 4.58 31.27
CA ALA A 197 -7.40 4.48 29.88
C ALA A 197 -6.90 5.83 29.34
N LEU A 198 -7.56 6.95 29.69
CA LEU A 198 -7.13 8.28 29.25
C LEU A 198 -5.75 8.62 29.81
N ALA A 199 -5.54 8.41 31.11
CA ALA A 199 -4.26 8.66 31.76
C ALA A 199 -3.15 7.78 31.20
N ASN A 200 -3.42 6.48 31.01
CA ASN A 200 -2.45 5.53 30.47
C ASN A 200 -2.10 5.88 29.02
N ARG A 201 -3.11 6.14 28.17
CA ARG A 201 -2.90 6.52 26.76
C ARG A 201 -2.13 7.81 26.59
N GLN A 202 -2.36 8.82 27.44
CA GLN A 202 -1.61 10.07 27.35
C GLN A 202 -0.09 9.86 27.47
N ARG A 203 0.34 8.89 28.28
CA ARG A 203 1.75 8.48 28.36
C ARG A 203 2.15 7.58 27.19
N THR A 204 1.40 6.51 26.92
CA THR A 204 1.82 5.51 25.93
C THR A 204 1.81 6.04 24.51
N ALA A 205 0.90 6.95 24.15
CA ALA A 205 0.79 7.49 22.81
C ALA A 205 2.09 8.16 22.35
N GLN A 206 2.72 8.95 23.21
CA GLN A 206 4.00 9.63 22.91
C GLN A 206 5.15 8.62 22.72
N ILE A 207 5.17 7.57 23.55
CA ILE A 207 6.19 6.52 23.45
C ILE A 207 6.01 5.75 22.13
N VAL A 208 4.77 5.38 21.81
CA VAL A 208 4.44 4.61 20.61
C VAL A 208 4.68 5.43 19.35
N GLU A 209 4.35 6.72 19.35
CA GLU A 209 4.67 7.63 18.24
C GLU A 209 6.18 7.71 18.00
N HIS A 210 6.98 7.81 19.06
CA HIS A 210 8.44 7.79 18.96
C HIS A 210 8.97 6.46 18.41
N LEU A 211 8.39 5.33 18.83
CA LEU A 211 8.75 4.00 18.32
C LEU A 211 8.42 3.86 16.82
N ASP A 212 7.25 4.33 16.40
CA ASP A 212 6.84 4.33 14.99
C ASP A 212 7.76 5.23 14.14
N GLN A 213 8.13 6.41 14.65
CA GLN A 213 9.05 7.32 13.98
C GLN A 213 10.44 6.71 13.81
N LYS A 214 11.02 6.14 14.88
CA LYS A 214 12.31 5.42 14.81
C LYS A 214 12.26 4.26 13.82
N ARG A 215 11.11 3.60 13.73
CA ARG A 215 10.90 2.54 12.75
C ARG A 215 10.92 3.07 11.32
N PHE A 216 10.24 4.18 11.05
CA PHE A 216 10.28 4.82 9.74
C PHE A 216 11.69 5.26 9.34
N GLU A 217 12.45 5.84 10.27
CA GLU A 217 13.87 6.18 10.03
C GLU A 217 14.72 4.97 9.63
N ARG A 218 14.50 3.82 10.29
CA ARG A 218 15.17 2.56 9.91
C ARG A 218 14.78 2.08 8.52
N LEU A 219 13.52 2.26 8.11
CA LEU A 219 13.07 1.91 6.77
C LEU A 219 13.72 2.80 5.71
N ASP A 220 13.81 4.11 5.97
CA ASP A 220 14.49 5.04 5.08
C ASP A 220 15.97 4.69 4.92
N GLN A 221 16.68 4.37 6.01
CA GLN A 221 18.07 3.91 5.95
C GLN A 221 18.25 2.67 5.09
N LYS A 222 17.34 1.69 5.21
CA LYS A 222 17.35 0.46 4.41
C LYS A 222 17.03 0.73 2.95
N ARG A 223 16.06 1.61 2.67
CA ARG A 223 15.74 2.07 1.32
C ARG A 223 16.97 2.69 0.67
N ASP A 224 17.60 3.65 1.35
CA ASP A 224 18.75 4.39 0.82
C ASP A 224 19.95 3.47 0.59
N ALA A 225 20.17 2.50 1.49
CA ALA A 225 21.17 1.46 1.30
C ALA A 225 20.88 0.61 0.04
N LEU A 226 19.62 0.23 -0.19
CA LEU A 226 19.24 -0.52 -1.39
C LEU A 226 19.41 0.32 -2.67
N SER A 227 19.01 1.59 -2.63
CA SER A 227 19.19 2.52 -3.77
C SER A 227 20.65 2.80 -4.11
N SER A 228 21.58 2.55 -3.18
CA SER A 228 23.02 2.66 -3.45
C SER A 228 23.61 1.46 -4.22
N VAL A 229 22.86 0.35 -4.31
CA VAL A 229 23.25 -0.82 -5.10
C VAL A 229 23.09 -0.49 -6.58
N SER A 230 24.14 -0.75 -7.37
CA SER A 230 24.09 -0.51 -8.82
C SER A 230 22.96 -1.29 -9.50
N ASP A 231 22.20 -0.64 -10.39
CA ASP A 231 21.19 -1.25 -11.25
C ASP A 231 21.76 -2.34 -12.18
N THR A 232 23.09 -2.40 -12.37
CA THR A 232 23.75 -3.47 -13.13
C THR A 232 24.00 -4.72 -12.29
N ASN A 233 23.71 -4.70 -10.99
CA ASN A 233 23.88 -5.84 -10.10
C ASN A 233 22.94 -6.98 -10.51
N MET A 234 23.53 -8.11 -10.92
CA MET A 234 22.78 -9.27 -11.38
C MET A 234 21.97 -9.95 -10.27
N ALA A 235 22.43 -9.88 -9.02
CA ALA A 235 21.71 -10.41 -7.88
C ALA A 235 20.46 -9.57 -7.58
N LEU A 236 20.58 -8.24 -7.66
CA LEU A 236 19.43 -7.33 -7.54
C LEU A 236 18.36 -7.64 -8.59
N LYS A 237 18.74 -7.73 -9.87
CA LYS A 237 17.79 -8.06 -10.96
C LYS A 237 17.10 -9.40 -10.77
N ARG A 238 17.82 -10.40 -10.24
CA ARG A 238 17.24 -11.71 -9.91
C ARG A 238 16.24 -11.60 -8.76
N ALA A 239 16.58 -10.86 -7.71
CA ALA A 239 15.70 -10.60 -6.58
C ALA A 239 14.43 -9.84 -7.00
N GLU A 240 14.55 -8.84 -7.88
CA GLU A 240 13.42 -8.10 -8.45
C GLU A 240 12.48 -9.01 -9.26
N LYS A 241 13.05 -9.84 -10.15
CA LYS A 241 12.27 -10.81 -10.94
C LYS A 241 11.54 -11.80 -10.02
N GLU A 242 12.19 -12.27 -8.98
CA GLU A 242 11.58 -13.17 -8.00
C GLU A 242 10.46 -12.47 -7.22
N ALA A 243 10.73 -11.28 -6.69
CA ALA A 243 9.76 -10.48 -5.95
C ALA A 243 8.53 -10.13 -6.80
N TYR A 244 8.70 -9.89 -8.10
CA TYR A 244 7.60 -9.69 -9.04
C TYR A 244 6.64 -10.87 -9.06
N ILE A 245 7.16 -12.09 -9.21
CA ILE A 245 6.35 -13.32 -9.23
C ILE A 245 5.70 -13.56 -7.87
N GLN A 246 6.45 -13.36 -6.78
CA GLN A 246 5.94 -13.49 -5.41
C GLN A 246 4.82 -12.50 -5.11
N HIS A 247 4.94 -11.25 -5.58
CA HIS A 247 3.90 -10.23 -5.43
C HIS A 247 2.59 -10.69 -6.07
N ILE A 248 2.66 -11.17 -7.31
CA ILE A 248 1.48 -11.68 -8.01
C ILE A 248 0.87 -12.87 -7.27
N TYR A 249 1.68 -13.89 -6.99
CA TYR A 249 1.27 -15.11 -6.28
C TYR A 249 0.56 -14.81 -4.96
N HIS A 250 1.16 -13.97 -4.11
CA HIS A 250 0.58 -13.64 -2.82
C HIS A 250 -0.66 -12.74 -2.93
N SER A 251 -0.66 -11.77 -3.85
CA SER A 251 -1.78 -10.84 -4.00
C SER A 251 -3.05 -11.53 -4.52
N VAL A 252 -2.95 -12.44 -5.49
CA VAL A 252 -4.12 -13.26 -5.91
C VAL A 252 -4.47 -14.32 -4.87
N GLY A 253 -3.46 -14.88 -4.18
CA GLY A 253 -3.67 -15.85 -3.11
C GLY A 253 -4.41 -15.30 -1.89
N ILE A 254 -4.29 -14.00 -1.59
CA ILE A 254 -5.09 -13.32 -0.56
C ILE A 254 -6.58 -13.29 -0.91
N GLU A 255 -6.92 -13.21 -2.20
CA GLU A 255 -8.32 -13.18 -2.67
C GLU A 255 -8.93 -14.58 -2.81
N GLY A 256 -8.10 -15.64 -2.78
CA GLY A 256 -8.58 -17.03 -2.78
C GLY A 256 -8.02 -17.90 -3.91
N ASN A 257 -7.23 -17.33 -4.82
CA ASN A 257 -6.57 -18.08 -5.87
C ASN A 257 -5.70 -19.22 -5.32
N THR A 258 -5.83 -20.40 -5.89
CA THR A 258 -5.24 -21.65 -5.40
C THR A 258 -4.01 -22.09 -6.20
N MET A 259 -3.56 -21.29 -7.18
CA MET A 259 -2.32 -21.53 -7.91
C MET A 259 -1.14 -21.63 -6.96
N SER A 260 -0.24 -22.59 -7.20
CA SER A 260 1.05 -22.63 -6.50
C SER A 260 1.99 -21.54 -7.04
N LEU A 261 3.07 -21.25 -6.32
CA LEU A 261 4.10 -20.33 -6.78
C LEU A 261 4.72 -20.80 -8.11
N ALA A 262 4.98 -22.10 -8.26
CA ALA A 262 5.54 -22.68 -9.49
C ALA A 262 4.56 -22.59 -10.67
N GLN A 263 3.27 -22.82 -10.43
CA GLN A 263 2.22 -22.66 -11.44
C GLN A 263 2.08 -21.19 -11.86
N THR A 264 2.08 -20.26 -10.91
CA THR A 264 2.05 -18.81 -11.16
C THR A 264 3.24 -18.38 -12.01
N ARG A 265 4.45 -18.83 -11.67
CA ARG A 265 5.66 -18.58 -12.48
C ARG A 265 5.50 -19.10 -13.90
N SER A 266 5.06 -20.34 -14.06
CA SER A 266 4.86 -20.96 -15.37
C SER A 266 3.92 -20.13 -16.24
N ILE A 267 2.79 -19.68 -15.70
CA ILE A 267 1.82 -18.83 -16.41
C ILE A 267 2.48 -17.51 -16.86
N LEU A 268 3.23 -16.84 -15.98
CA LEU A 268 3.86 -15.55 -16.27
C LEU A 268 4.98 -15.64 -17.32
N GLU A 269 5.76 -16.73 -17.29
CA GLU A 269 6.91 -16.92 -18.16
C GLU A 269 6.55 -17.56 -19.51
N THR A 270 5.64 -18.54 -19.52
CA THR A 270 5.33 -19.34 -20.73
C THR A 270 3.99 -19.01 -21.36
N ARG A 271 3.07 -18.37 -20.61
CA ARG A 271 1.66 -18.19 -20.99
C ARG A 271 0.91 -19.49 -21.25
N MET A 272 1.42 -20.63 -20.76
CA MET A 272 0.72 -21.92 -20.85
C MET A 272 -0.32 -22.07 -19.74
N ALA A 273 -1.43 -22.70 -20.08
CA ALA A 273 -2.46 -23.07 -19.11
C ALA A 273 -1.95 -24.21 -18.20
N VAL A 274 -2.40 -24.18 -16.96
CA VAL A 274 -2.11 -25.19 -15.93
C VAL A 274 -3.33 -26.08 -15.77
N ASP A 275 -3.11 -27.39 -15.91
CA ASP A 275 -4.17 -28.39 -15.77
C ASP A 275 -4.78 -28.41 -14.36
N GLY A 276 -6.08 -28.73 -14.28
CA GLY A 276 -6.83 -28.81 -13.03
C GLY A 276 -7.14 -27.47 -12.35
N LYS A 277 -6.94 -26.35 -13.03
CA LYS A 277 -7.18 -24.99 -12.49
C LYS A 277 -8.21 -24.23 -13.32
N SER A 278 -8.93 -23.30 -12.69
CA SER A 278 -9.99 -22.57 -13.39
C SER A 278 -9.42 -21.51 -14.34
N ILE A 279 -10.19 -21.15 -15.36
CA ILE A 279 -9.85 -20.06 -16.27
C ILE A 279 -9.78 -18.73 -15.49
N ASP A 280 -10.68 -18.53 -14.53
CA ASP A 280 -10.69 -17.33 -13.69
C ASP A 280 -9.38 -17.18 -12.94
N GLU A 281 -8.85 -18.25 -12.33
CA GLU A 281 -7.57 -18.21 -11.62
C GLU A 281 -6.39 -17.79 -12.51
N HIS A 282 -6.39 -18.19 -13.78
CA HIS A 282 -5.40 -17.74 -14.76
C HIS A 282 -5.60 -16.26 -15.10
N ASN A 283 -6.84 -15.86 -15.34
CA ASN A 283 -7.20 -14.49 -15.70
C ASN A 283 -6.84 -13.49 -14.60
N GLU A 284 -6.98 -13.85 -13.33
CA GLU A 284 -6.55 -13.00 -12.21
C GLU A 284 -5.03 -12.75 -12.21
N ILE A 285 -4.23 -13.79 -12.47
CA ILE A 285 -2.77 -13.69 -12.56
C ILE A 285 -2.37 -12.81 -13.73
N LEU A 286 -2.97 -13.02 -14.90
CA LEU A 286 -2.70 -12.25 -16.11
C LEU A 286 -3.14 -10.78 -15.98
N GLY A 287 -4.27 -10.52 -15.33
CA GLY A 287 -4.75 -9.17 -15.04
C GLY A 287 -3.80 -8.42 -14.10
N LEU A 288 -3.32 -9.08 -13.05
CA LEU A 288 -2.36 -8.49 -12.13
C LEU A 288 -0.99 -8.21 -12.79
N ASP A 289 -0.51 -9.14 -13.63
CA ASP A 289 0.70 -8.97 -14.46
C ASP A 289 0.56 -7.74 -15.40
N ALA A 290 -0.59 -7.61 -16.07
CA ALA A 290 -0.86 -6.48 -16.94
C ALA A 290 -0.88 -5.15 -16.18
N ALA A 291 -1.47 -5.12 -14.99
CA ALA A 291 -1.55 -3.92 -14.15
C ALA A 291 -0.17 -3.50 -13.61
N MET A 292 0.65 -4.45 -13.15
CA MET A 292 2.01 -4.17 -12.69
C MET A 292 2.91 -3.65 -13.82
N LYS A 293 2.86 -4.26 -15.00
CA LYS A 293 3.59 -3.76 -16.19
C LYS A 293 3.21 -2.32 -16.53
N TYR A 294 1.93 -2.00 -16.48
CA TYR A 294 1.45 -0.64 -16.69
C TYR A 294 2.00 0.34 -15.65
N ILE A 295 1.93 0.00 -14.37
CA ILE A 295 2.46 0.83 -13.28
C ILE A 295 3.95 1.12 -13.50
N ASN A 296 4.75 0.08 -13.75
CA ASN A 296 6.19 0.21 -13.94
C ASN A 296 6.55 1.02 -15.20
N ALA A 297 5.76 0.90 -16.27
CA ALA A 297 6.01 1.62 -17.52
C ALA A 297 5.49 3.06 -17.51
N THR A 298 4.63 3.45 -16.56
CA THR A 298 3.94 4.76 -16.58
C THR A 298 3.95 5.47 -15.24
N LEU A 299 3.30 4.90 -14.22
CA LEU A 299 2.96 5.61 -12.98
C LEU A 299 4.15 5.80 -12.04
N VAL A 300 5.12 4.87 -12.03
CA VAL A 300 6.31 4.96 -11.16
C VAL A 300 7.15 6.19 -11.54
N ASN A 301 7.37 6.42 -12.84
CA ASN A 301 8.21 7.52 -13.34
C ASN A 301 7.36 8.75 -13.75
N LYS A 302 6.08 8.79 -13.35
CA LYS A 302 5.20 9.92 -13.63
C LYS A 302 5.61 11.11 -12.76
N ASN A 303 6.10 12.18 -13.37
CA ASN A 303 6.46 13.43 -12.68
C ASN A 303 5.24 14.31 -12.29
N ASP A 304 4.09 13.68 -12.06
CA ASP A 304 2.82 14.35 -11.77
C ASP A 304 2.00 13.51 -10.78
N PHE A 305 0.91 14.06 -10.26
CA PHE A 305 0.02 13.43 -9.30
C PHE A 305 -0.60 12.12 -9.79
N ILE A 306 -0.93 11.23 -8.84
CA ILE A 306 -1.79 10.07 -9.13
C ILE A 306 -3.23 10.57 -9.12
N THR A 307 -3.92 10.35 -10.23
CA THR A 307 -5.28 10.82 -10.47
C THR A 307 -6.29 9.68 -10.34
N LEU A 308 -7.58 10.00 -10.23
CA LEU A 308 -8.62 8.98 -10.30
C LEU A 308 -8.54 8.17 -11.60
N LYS A 309 -8.24 8.83 -12.72
CA LYS A 309 -8.04 8.15 -14.00
C LYS A 309 -6.97 7.06 -13.90
N ASP A 310 -5.85 7.35 -13.24
CA ASP A 310 -4.78 6.36 -13.07
C ASP A 310 -5.25 5.14 -12.27
N ILE A 311 -6.08 5.35 -11.23
CA ILE A 311 -6.66 4.26 -10.42
C ILE A 311 -7.61 3.41 -11.28
N LEU A 312 -8.45 4.04 -12.10
CA LEU A 312 -9.34 3.32 -13.03
C LEU A 312 -8.54 2.55 -14.08
N GLU A 313 -7.42 3.08 -14.57
CA GLU A 313 -6.51 2.38 -15.49
C GLU A 313 -5.85 1.15 -14.83
N ILE A 314 -5.46 1.24 -13.56
CA ILE A 314 -4.98 0.08 -12.79
C ILE A 314 -6.09 -0.97 -12.73
N HIS A 315 -7.30 -0.58 -12.28
CA HIS A 315 -8.43 -1.49 -12.10
C HIS A 315 -8.84 -2.17 -13.42
N ARG A 316 -8.86 -1.43 -14.53
CA ARG A 316 -9.16 -1.97 -15.86
C ARG A 316 -8.25 -3.12 -16.26
N ARG A 317 -6.96 -3.06 -15.87
CA ARG A 317 -6.01 -4.13 -16.15
C ARG A 317 -6.18 -5.29 -15.18
N VAL A 318 -6.44 -5.01 -13.90
CA VAL A 318 -6.74 -6.03 -12.88
C VAL A 318 -7.91 -6.92 -13.32
N LEU A 319 -9.01 -6.34 -13.80
CA LEU A 319 -10.15 -7.11 -14.32
C LEU A 319 -10.10 -7.39 -15.81
N GLY A 320 -9.04 -6.97 -16.53
CA GLY A 320 -9.02 -7.00 -17.99
C GLY A 320 -9.11 -8.38 -18.62
N HIS A 321 -8.85 -9.45 -17.86
CA HIS A 321 -9.08 -10.83 -18.28
C HIS A 321 -10.24 -11.51 -17.53
N VAL A 322 -10.68 -10.95 -16.41
CA VAL A 322 -11.71 -11.53 -15.53
C VAL A 322 -13.09 -10.99 -15.91
N ASP A 323 -13.24 -9.67 -15.89
CA ASP A 323 -14.45 -8.95 -16.29
C ASP A 323 -14.06 -7.63 -16.97
N PRO A 324 -13.82 -7.65 -18.30
CA PRO A 324 -13.42 -6.46 -19.03
C PRO A 324 -14.49 -5.36 -19.09
N ILE A 325 -15.76 -5.71 -18.84
CA ILE A 325 -16.90 -4.76 -18.91
C ILE A 325 -16.93 -3.91 -17.63
N GLU A 326 -16.74 -4.55 -16.47
CA GLU A 326 -16.65 -3.87 -15.18
C GLU A 326 -15.26 -3.26 -14.92
N GLY A 327 -14.26 -3.64 -15.72
CA GLY A 327 -12.88 -3.16 -15.62
C GLY A 327 -12.74 -1.65 -15.79
N GLY A 328 -12.31 -0.99 -14.70
CA GLY A 328 -12.08 0.46 -14.67
C GLY A 328 -13.35 1.30 -14.56
N GLU A 329 -14.48 0.70 -14.19
CA GLU A 329 -15.76 1.37 -13.97
C GLU A 329 -16.17 1.27 -12.50
N PHE A 330 -16.84 2.29 -11.96
CA PHE A 330 -17.42 2.21 -10.62
C PHE A 330 -18.64 1.30 -10.59
N ARG A 331 -18.81 0.57 -9.49
CA ARG A 331 -19.99 -0.29 -9.31
C ARG A 331 -21.27 0.54 -9.28
N ARG A 332 -22.34 -0.06 -9.81
CA ARG A 332 -23.69 0.52 -9.84
C ARG A 332 -24.63 -0.07 -8.80
N SER A 333 -24.19 -1.14 -8.13
CA SER A 333 -24.92 -1.86 -7.11
C SER A 333 -24.22 -1.77 -5.75
N GLN A 334 -24.96 -2.11 -4.69
CA GLN A 334 -24.39 -2.24 -3.36
C GLN A 334 -23.63 -3.57 -3.21
N VAL A 335 -22.53 -3.53 -2.47
CA VAL A 335 -21.71 -4.70 -2.13
C VAL A 335 -21.58 -4.85 -0.62
N TYR A 336 -21.19 -6.04 -0.17
CA TYR A 336 -21.04 -6.38 1.24
C TYR A 336 -19.70 -7.11 1.42
N VAL A 337 -18.89 -6.67 2.38
CA VAL A 337 -17.50 -7.13 2.54
C VAL A 337 -17.29 -7.60 3.98
N GLY A 338 -17.67 -8.85 4.25
CA GLY A 338 -17.65 -9.40 5.61
C GLY A 338 -18.54 -8.57 6.54
N GLY A 339 -17.95 -8.02 7.61
CA GLY A 339 -18.64 -7.14 8.56
C GLY A 339 -18.69 -5.66 8.16
N HIS A 340 -18.04 -5.28 7.05
CA HIS A 340 -18.02 -3.89 6.54
C HIS A 340 -19.07 -3.72 5.45
N VAL A 341 -19.85 -2.64 5.54
CA VAL A 341 -20.81 -2.23 4.51
C VAL A 341 -20.28 -0.94 3.88
N PRO A 342 -19.69 -1.00 2.67
CA PRO A 342 -19.20 0.18 1.98
C PRO A 342 -20.31 1.19 1.64
N PRO A 343 -19.97 2.46 1.35
CA PRO A 343 -20.93 3.49 0.94
C PRO A 343 -21.78 3.11 -0.29
N GLY A 344 -22.92 3.77 -0.49
CA GLY A 344 -23.79 3.51 -1.64
C GLY A 344 -23.13 3.87 -2.99
N PRO A 345 -23.51 3.22 -4.11
CA PRO A 345 -22.94 3.51 -5.43
C PRO A 345 -23.18 4.98 -5.88
N GLY A 346 -24.25 5.62 -5.39
CA GLY A 346 -24.55 7.03 -5.67
C GLY A 346 -23.51 8.01 -5.12
N ASP A 347 -22.80 7.65 -4.05
CA ASP A 347 -21.83 8.51 -3.38
C ASP A 347 -20.41 8.37 -3.95
N LEU A 348 -20.15 7.36 -4.79
CA LEU A 348 -18.79 6.98 -5.21
C LEU A 348 -18.08 8.11 -5.97
N SER A 349 -18.79 8.84 -6.83
CA SER A 349 -18.19 9.96 -7.57
C SER A 349 -17.62 11.02 -6.63
N ILE A 350 -18.39 11.39 -5.60
CA ILE A 350 -17.99 12.39 -4.60
C ILE A 350 -16.85 11.84 -3.74
N LEU A 351 -17.01 10.63 -3.21
CA LEU A 351 -16.02 10.01 -2.33
C LEU A 351 -14.68 9.79 -3.03
N MET A 352 -14.68 9.39 -4.30
CA MET A 352 -13.46 9.16 -5.07
C MET A 352 -12.78 10.47 -5.48
N ASN A 353 -13.53 11.52 -5.78
CA ASN A 353 -12.97 12.86 -5.98
C ASN A 353 -12.34 13.41 -4.70
N HIS A 354 -12.99 13.20 -3.54
CA HIS A 354 -12.40 13.55 -2.24
C HIS A 354 -11.15 12.71 -1.94
N PHE A 355 -11.17 11.43 -2.30
CA PHE A 355 -10.01 10.56 -2.16
C PHE A 355 -8.82 11.04 -3.01
N GLU A 356 -9.03 11.38 -4.29
CA GLU A 356 -8.00 11.98 -5.15
C GLU A 356 -7.50 13.31 -4.59
N SER A 357 -8.40 14.18 -4.12
CA SER A 357 -8.01 15.45 -3.50
C SER A 357 -7.16 15.23 -2.25
N TRP A 358 -7.48 14.25 -1.41
CA TRP A 358 -6.67 13.89 -0.25
C TRP A 358 -5.32 13.31 -0.69
N LEU A 359 -5.33 12.40 -1.68
CA LEU A 359 -4.15 11.71 -2.18
C LEU A 359 -3.08 12.70 -2.65
N ASN A 360 -3.50 13.83 -3.22
CA ASN A 360 -2.63 14.88 -3.75
C ASN A 360 -2.55 16.13 -2.85
N SER A 361 -3.02 16.01 -1.60
CA SER A 361 -2.99 17.13 -0.65
C SER A 361 -1.61 17.33 -0.03
N LYS A 362 -1.29 18.59 0.32
CA LYS A 362 -0.07 18.90 1.08
C LYS A 362 0.00 18.12 2.39
N GLN A 363 -1.13 17.93 3.07
CA GLN A 363 -1.19 17.18 4.32
C GLN A 363 -0.79 15.72 4.12
N ALA A 364 -1.25 15.07 3.05
CA ALA A 364 -0.87 13.69 2.77
C ALA A 364 0.63 13.54 2.51
N PHE A 365 1.25 14.52 1.85
CA PHE A 365 2.70 14.53 1.59
C PHE A 365 3.57 14.82 2.83
N LEU A 366 2.98 15.26 3.95
CA LEU A 366 3.70 15.38 5.22
C LEU A 366 3.87 14.04 5.93
N PHE A 367 3.07 13.02 5.58
CA PHE A 367 3.25 11.70 6.15
C PHE A 367 4.48 11.02 5.57
N HIS A 368 5.15 10.21 6.40
CA HIS A 368 6.18 9.29 5.94
C HIS A 368 5.61 8.40 4.79
N PRO A 369 6.38 8.09 3.72
CA PRO A 369 5.85 7.41 2.54
C PRO A 369 5.13 6.09 2.82
N VAL A 370 5.64 5.30 3.78
CA VAL A 370 5.01 4.03 4.19
C VAL A 370 3.65 4.25 4.84
N LYS A 371 3.54 5.28 5.69
CA LYS A 371 2.27 5.66 6.31
C LYS A 371 1.29 6.20 5.28
N TYR A 372 1.74 7.09 4.40
CA TYR A 372 0.94 7.61 3.29
C TYR A 372 0.38 6.50 2.41
N ALA A 373 1.22 5.54 1.99
CA ALA A 373 0.80 4.42 1.16
C ALA A 373 -0.19 3.48 1.88
N ALA A 374 0.05 3.18 3.17
CA ALA A 374 -0.87 2.38 3.98
C ALA A 374 -2.23 3.07 4.16
N MET A 375 -2.25 4.39 4.37
CA MET A 375 -3.47 5.17 4.46
C MET A 375 -4.24 5.20 3.14
N ALA A 376 -3.54 5.38 2.02
CA ALA A 376 -4.15 5.37 0.68
C ALA A 376 -4.77 4.01 0.36
N HIS A 377 -4.05 2.93 0.69
CA HIS A 377 -4.56 1.57 0.60
C HIS A 377 -5.86 1.41 1.38
N TYR A 378 -5.83 1.70 2.69
CA TYR A 378 -6.99 1.54 3.56
C TYR A 378 -8.19 2.34 3.06
N LYS A 379 -7.99 3.60 2.69
CA LYS A 379 -9.05 4.48 2.19
C LYS A 379 -9.75 3.93 0.95
N LEU A 380 -8.99 3.42 -0.02
CA LEU A 380 -9.58 2.85 -1.23
C LEU A 380 -10.36 1.56 -0.93
N VAL A 381 -9.81 0.67 -0.09
CA VAL A 381 -10.50 -0.55 0.36
C VAL A 381 -11.77 -0.21 1.14
N HIS A 382 -11.75 0.83 1.96
CA HIS A 382 -12.89 1.26 2.78
C HIS A 382 -14.04 1.83 1.92
N ILE A 383 -13.72 2.66 0.91
CA ILE A 383 -14.71 3.17 -0.06
C ILE A 383 -15.28 2.04 -0.91
N HIS A 384 -14.44 1.07 -1.29
CA HIS A 384 -14.82 -0.11 -2.07
C HIS A 384 -15.59 0.24 -3.37
N PRO A 385 -14.98 1.03 -4.28
CA PRO A 385 -15.71 1.63 -5.40
C PRO A 385 -16.02 0.68 -6.56
N PHE A 386 -15.45 -0.53 -6.58
CA PHE A 386 -15.58 -1.48 -7.69
C PHE A 386 -16.43 -2.71 -7.31
N SER A 387 -16.96 -3.42 -8.29
CA SER A 387 -17.74 -4.65 -8.11
C SER A 387 -16.87 -5.83 -7.64
N ASP A 388 -15.64 -5.91 -8.16
CA ASP A 388 -14.56 -6.81 -7.72
C ASP A 388 -13.21 -6.05 -7.84
N GLY A 389 -12.08 -6.64 -7.47
CA GLY A 389 -10.74 -6.11 -7.73
C GLY A 389 -10.29 -5.02 -6.74
N ASN A 390 -11.11 -4.64 -5.75
CA ASN A 390 -10.82 -3.59 -4.78
C ASN A 390 -9.53 -3.86 -3.98
N GLY A 391 -9.36 -5.08 -3.45
CA GLY A 391 -8.17 -5.46 -2.68
C GLY A 391 -6.89 -5.41 -3.53
N ARG A 392 -6.93 -6.05 -4.70
CA ARG A 392 -5.80 -6.07 -5.67
C ARG A 392 -5.42 -4.66 -6.12
N THR A 393 -6.39 -3.84 -6.48
CA THR A 393 -6.17 -2.44 -6.91
C THR A 393 -5.58 -1.59 -5.79
N SER A 394 -6.06 -1.75 -4.56
CA SER A 394 -5.54 -1.01 -3.41
C SER A 394 -4.11 -1.38 -3.05
N ARG A 395 -3.75 -2.68 -3.13
CA ARG A 395 -2.36 -3.13 -2.97
C ARG A 395 -1.43 -2.62 -4.07
N LEU A 396 -1.92 -2.53 -5.31
CA LEU A 396 -1.18 -1.94 -6.42
C LEU A 396 -1.01 -0.43 -6.27
N LEU A 397 -2.04 0.31 -5.84
CA LEU A 397 -1.93 1.74 -5.54
C LEU A 397 -0.91 1.98 -4.44
N MET A 398 -0.99 1.23 -3.34
CA MET A 398 -0.01 1.28 -2.24
C MET A 398 1.42 1.14 -2.77
N ASN A 399 1.69 0.09 -3.57
CA ASN A 399 3.01 -0.14 -4.11
C ASN A 399 3.43 0.90 -5.15
N THR A 400 2.49 1.48 -5.90
CA THR A 400 2.79 2.60 -6.80
C THR A 400 3.33 3.79 -6.01
N LEU A 401 2.70 4.14 -4.89
CA LEU A 401 3.13 5.25 -4.04
C LEU A 401 4.49 4.96 -3.37
N LEU A 402 4.71 3.72 -2.92
CA LEU A 402 5.98 3.28 -2.34
C LEU A 402 7.13 3.30 -3.36
N MET A 403 6.90 2.78 -4.57
CA MET A 403 7.90 2.78 -5.64
C MET A 403 8.28 4.20 -6.07
N ARG A 404 7.31 5.12 -6.12
CA ARG A 404 7.59 6.56 -6.35
C ARG A 404 8.43 7.19 -5.24
N ALA A 405 8.42 6.62 -4.04
CA ALA A 405 9.24 7.04 -2.91
C ALA A 405 10.54 6.22 -2.77
N GLY A 406 10.93 5.45 -3.81
CA GLY A 406 12.17 4.68 -3.84
C GLY A 406 12.12 3.33 -3.12
N TYR A 407 10.96 2.91 -2.60
CA TYR A 407 10.80 1.61 -1.95
C TYR A 407 10.48 0.51 -2.97
N PRO A 408 10.99 -0.72 -2.79
CA PRO A 408 10.58 -1.85 -3.62
C PRO A 408 9.09 -2.20 -3.38
N PRO A 409 8.42 -2.88 -4.34
CA PRO A 409 7.04 -3.32 -4.16
C PRO A 409 6.88 -4.20 -2.92
N VAL A 410 6.04 -3.79 -1.98
CA VAL A 410 5.82 -4.51 -0.72
C VAL A 410 4.95 -5.73 -0.95
N ILE A 411 5.35 -6.84 -0.33
CA ILE A 411 4.67 -8.14 -0.43
C ILE A 411 3.93 -8.42 0.88
N ILE A 412 2.59 -8.45 0.81
CA ILE A 412 1.75 -8.99 1.88
C ILE A 412 1.57 -10.48 1.57
N GLN A 413 2.16 -11.34 2.41
CA GLN A 413 2.15 -12.78 2.15
C GLN A 413 0.78 -13.38 2.49
N LYS A 414 0.31 -14.34 1.66
CA LYS A 414 -1.03 -14.96 1.80
C LYS A 414 -1.25 -15.65 3.15
N GLN A 415 -0.20 -16.15 3.81
CA GLN A 415 -0.32 -16.72 5.15
C GLN A 415 -0.68 -15.69 6.23
N HIS A 416 -0.44 -14.40 5.96
CA HIS A 416 -0.84 -13.30 6.83
C HIS A 416 -2.22 -12.73 6.45
N ARG A 417 -3.00 -13.43 5.60
CA ARG A 417 -4.35 -13.02 5.17
C ARG A 417 -5.26 -12.67 6.36
N HIS A 418 -5.28 -13.50 7.41
CA HIS A 418 -6.08 -13.25 8.61
C HIS A 418 -5.65 -11.92 9.28
N LYS A 419 -4.37 -11.78 9.59
CA LYS A 419 -3.78 -10.58 10.22
C LYS A 419 -4.03 -9.32 9.39
N TYR A 420 -3.93 -9.41 8.06
CA TYR A 420 -4.23 -8.32 7.14
C TYR A 420 -5.69 -7.87 7.24
N TYR A 421 -6.65 -8.81 7.22
CA TYR A 421 -8.06 -8.48 7.36
C TYR A 421 -8.43 -7.99 8.77
N ASP A 422 -7.82 -8.56 9.81
CA ASP A 422 -8.03 -8.12 11.19
C ASP A 422 -7.62 -6.65 11.37
N TYR A 423 -6.47 -6.24 10.80
CA TYR A 423 -6.06 -4.84 10.88
C TYR A 423 -6.88 -3.89 10.01
N LEU A 424 -7.42 -4.34 8.88
CA LEU A 424 -8.39 -3.55 8.13
C LEU A 424 -9.69 -3.37 8.94
N GLN A 425 -10.11 -4.40 9.67
CA GLN A 425 -11.27 -4.31 10.55
C GLN A 425 -11.02 -3.34 11.70
N VAL A 426 -9.87 -3.40 12.36
CA VAL A 426 -9.48 -2.45 13.41
C VAL A 426 -9.41 -1.02 12.86
N ALA A 427 -8.94 -0.84 11.62
CA ALA A 427 -8.97 0.45 10.95
C ALA A 427 -10.40 0.95 10.69
N ASN A 428 -11.34 0.06 10.31
CA ASN A 428 -12.77 0.38 10.20
C ASN A 428 -13.42 0.78 11.54
N GLU A 429 -12.90 0.27 12.66
CA GLU A 429 -13.30 0.72 14.01
C GLU A 429 -12.65 2.05 14.42
N GLY A 430 -11.81 2.62 13.56
CA GLY A 430 -11.20 3.93 13.71
C GLY A 430 -9.76 3.90 14.21
N ASP A 431 -9.07 2.76 14.30
CA ASP A 431 -7.63 2.75 14.60
C ASP A 431 -6.82 2.21 13.42
N ILE A 432 -6.29 3.10 12.58
CA ILE A 432 -5.49 2.70 11.42
C ILE A 432 -4.04 2.34 11.78
N ARG A 433 -3.56 2.68 12.97
CA ARG A 433 -2.14 2.57 13.36
C ARG A 433 -1.63 1.13 13.30
N PRO A 434 -2.38 0.10 13.76
CA PRO A 434 -1.97 -1.30 13.58
C PRO A 434 -1.78 -1.69 12.11
N PHE A 435 -2.65 -1.20 11.21
CA PHE A 435 -2.50 -1.45 9.77
C PHE A 435 -1.24 -0.79 9.20
N VAL A 436 -0.96 0.46 9.58
CA VAL A 436 0.28 1.16 9.17
C VAL A 436 1.52 0.40 9.64
N ARG A 437 1.54 -0.07 10.89
CA ARG A 437 2.65 -0.88 11.44
C ARG A 437 2.80 -2.21 10.72
N PHE A 438 1.70 -2.85 10.33
CA PHE A 438 1.73 -4.06 9.53
C PHE A 438 2.34 -3.84 8.13
N ILE A 439 1.97 -2.75 7.46
CA ILE A 439 2.61 -2.40 6.18
C ILE A 439 4.09 -2.07 6.38
N ALA A 440 4.47 -1.42 7.49
CA ALA A 440 5.87 -1.22 7.86
C ALA A 440 6.61 -2.56 8.09
N ASP A 441 6.01 -3.54 8.77
CA ASP A 441 6.57 -4.90 8.91
C ASP A 441 6.82 -5.56 7.55
N CYS A 442 5.85 -5.46 6.64
CA CYS A 442 5.97 -6.02 5.31
C CYS A 442 7.05 -5.29 4.48
N THR A 443 7.10 -3.96 4.57
CA THR A 443 8.11 -3.14 3.89
C THR A 443 9.51 -3.50 4.35
N GLU A 444 9.68 -3.61 5.66
CA GLU A 444 10.93 -4.00 6.30
C GLU A 444 11.42 -5.36 5.79
N ARG A 445 10.54 -6.35 5.79
CA ARG A 445 10.86 -7.70 5.33
C ARG A 445 11.25 -7.71 3.85
N THR A 446 10.55 -6.95 3.01
CA THR A 446 10.91 -6.82 1.60
C THR A 446 12.30 -6.18 1.44
N LEU A 447 12.59 -5.08 2.13
CA LEU A 447 13.91 -4.44 2.08
C LEU A 447 15.02 -5.38 2.54
N ASP A 448 14.80 -6.14 3.63
CA ASP A 448 15.78 -7.09 4.15
C ASP A 448 16.11 -8.19 3.14
N LEU A 449 15.11 -8.70 2.41
CA LEU A 449 15.33 -9.70 1.35
C LEU A 449 16.19 -9.16 0.22
N TYR A 450 15.94 -7.92 -0.21
CA TYR A 450 16.70 -7.29 -1.29
C TYR A 450 18.13 -6.99 -0.85
N LEU A 451 18.30 -6.35 0.31
CA LEU A 451 19.62 -6.05 0.88
C LEU A 451 20.44 -7.33 1.06
N TRP A 452 19.84 -8.39 1.60
CA TRP A 452 20.49 -9.68 1.75
C TRP A 452 20.93 -10.26 0.40
N ALA A 453 20.04 -10.29 -0.60
CA ALA A 453 20.36 -10.80 -1.93
C ALA A 453 21.48 -10.04 -2.64
N THR A 454 21.65 -8.76 -2.31
CA THR A 454 22.71 -7.89 -2.87
C THR A 454 23.98 -7.81 -2.02
N SER A 455 23.92 -8.27 -0.77
CA SER A 455 25.06 -8.26 0.12
C SER A 455 26.08 -9.33 -0.28
N GLU A 456 27.36 -9.01 -0.24
CA GLU A 456 28.45 -9.98 -0.50
C GLU A 456 28.65 -10.98 0.67
N LEU A 457 27.65 -11.21 1.54
CA LEU A 457 27.83 -11.85 2.84
C LEU A 457 27.88 -13.39 2.80
N SER A 458 28.95 -13.92 3.40
CA SER A 458 29.27 -15.33 3.67
C SER A 458 28.39 -16.03 4.72
N HIS A 459 27.21 -15.49 5.06
CA HIS A 459 26.40 -15.99 6.18
C HIS A 459 24.93 -16.27 5.77
N PRO A 460 24.43 -17.51 5.94
CA PRO A 460 23.06 -17.87 5.61
C PRO A 460 22.06 -17.32 6.64
N VAL A 461 20.92 -16.82 6.16
CA VAL A 461 19.75 -16.42 6.98
C VAL A 461 18.54 -17.26 6.54
N PRO A 462 17.59 -17.61 7.45
CA PRO A 462 16.50 -18.52 7.14
C PRO A 462 15.62 -17.97 6.02
N LEU A 463 15.57 -18.75 4.94
CA LEU A 463 14.62 -18.62 3.85
C LEU A 463 13.21 -18.41 4.41
N LEU A 464 12.33 -17.71 3.67
CA LEU A 464 10.87 -17.72 3.88
C LEU A 464 10.29 -19.13 3.62
N ALA A 465 10.87 -20.14 4.27
CA ALA A 465 10.52 -21.53 4.15
C ALA A 465 9.26 -21.78 4.98
N GLN A 466 8.26 -22.28 4.26
CA GLN A 466 7.12 -22.99 4.78
C GLN A 466 7.53 -23.88 5.97
N GLU A 467 7.03 -23.59 7.16
CA GLU A 467 7.09 -24.53 8.28
C GLU A 467 6.14 -25.70 8.00
N THR A 468 6.50 -26.59 7.08
CA THR A 468 5.97 -27.95 7.02
C THR A 468 6.93 -28.82 6.20
N MET A 469 7.81 -29.56 6.86
CA MET A 469 8.34 -30.82 6.32
C MET A 469 8.36 -31.84 7.47
N PRO A 470 7.48 -32.86 7.47
CA PRO A 470 7.55 -33.95 8.43
C PRO A 470 8.74 -34.87 8.11
N ASP A 471 9.44 -35.26 9.17
CA ASP A 471 10.34 -36.41 9.35
C ASP A 471 11.15 -36.92 8.14
N GLY A 472 12.47 -36.68 8.19
CA GLY A 472 13.41 -37.79 7.97
C GLY A 472 14.17 -37.90 6.65
N VAL A 473 14.68 -36.81 6.06
CA VAL A 473 15.68 -36.93 4.97
C VAL A 473 16.96 -36.10 5.28
N PRO A 474 18.15 -36.71 5.36
CA PRO A 474 19.39 -36.02 5.73
C PRO A 474 19.94 -35.14 4.61
N LEU A 475 20.54 -34.01 5.00
CA LEU A 475 21.24 -33.05 4.15
C LEU A 475 22.39 -33.70 3.37
N ILE A 476 22.26 -33.76 2.04
CA ILE A 476 23.35 -34.13 1.13
C ILE A 476 24.31 -32.94 1.04
N ASN A 477 25.38 -33.01 1.82
CA ASN A 477 26.58 -32.20 1.64
C ASN A 477 27.55 -32.92 0.69
N SER A 478 27.56 -32.53 -0.58
CA SER A 478 28.78 -32.59 -1.41
C SER A 478 28.55 -31.81 -2.70
N PHE A 479 28.99 -30.55 -2.70
CA PHE A 479 29.31 -29.80 -3.91
C PHE A 479 30.49 -30.48 -4.60
N GLU A 480 30.23 -31.33 -5.60
CA GLU A 480 31.23 -31.64 -6.60
C GLU A 480 30.97 -30.81 -7.85
N LYS A 481 32.03 -30.10 -8.24
CA LYS A 481 32.12 -29.14 -9.34
C LYS A 481 32.01 -29.82 -10.70
N GLU A 482 31.55 -29.00 -11.64
CA GLU A 482 31.88 -28.98 -13.07
C GLU A 482 31.25 -30.06 -13.98
N SER A 483 30.26 -29.62 -14.74
CA SER A 483 30.39 -29.66 -16.21
C SER A 483 29.56 -28.53 -16.84
N THR A 484 30.27 -27.69 -17.59
CA THR A 484 29.76 -26.64 -18.46
C THR A 484 29.00 -27.25 -19.63
N ILE A 485 27.72 -26.90 -19.78
CA ILE A 485 27.00 -27.08 -21.05
C ILE A 485 26.45 -25.72 -21.45
N GLU A 486 27.03 -25.18 -22.52
CA GLU A 486 26.63 -23.95 -23.20
C GLU A 486 25.21 -24.11 -23.78
N GLY A 487 24.24 -23.45 -23.15
CA GLY A 487 22.87 -23.32 -23.65
C GLY A 487 22.59 -21.90 -24.09
N SER A 488 22.77 -21.63 -25.38
CA SER A 488 22.34 -20.40 -26.07
C SER A 488 20.81 -20.29 -26.02
N GLY A 489 20.29 -19.54 -25.05
CA GLY A 489 18.89 -19.13 -25.00
C GLY A 489 18.82 -17.63 -24.80
N ALA A 490 18.60 -16.89 -25.90
CA ALA A 490 18.35 -15.45 -25.88
C ALA A 490 17.00 -15.17 -25.20
N GLY A 491 17.00 -15.16 -23.87
CA GLY A 491 15.87 -14.72 -23.06
C GLY A 491 15.77 -13.20 -23.12
N GLU A 492 14.76 -12.72 -23.83
CA GLU A 492 14.39 -11.31 -23.95
C GLU A 492 14.23 -10.71 -22.54
N ALA A 493 15.20 -9.89 -22.14
CA ALA A 493 15.23 -9.28 -20.82
C ALA A 493 14.06 -8.30 -20.68
N ILE A 494 13.12 -8.62 -19.78
CA ILE A 494 12.11 -7.69 -19.26
C ILE A 494 12.88 -6.49 -18.69
N ARG A 495 12.86 -5.37 -19.42
CA ARG A 495 13.35 -4.08 -18.93
C ARG A 495 12.32 -3.57 -17.92
N ILE A 496 12.56 -3.81 -16.63
CA ILE A 496 11.92 -3.06 -15.56
C ILE A 496 12.56 -1.67 -15.60
N GLY A 497 11.71 -0.64 -15.70
CA GLY A 497 12.13 0.76 -15.90
C GLY A 497 13.12 1.19 -14.84
N THR A 498 14.25 1.69 -15.31
CA THR A 498 15.34 2.30 -14.54
C THR A 498 14.95 3.73 -14.15
N ILE A 499 15.59 4.23 -13.07
CA ILE A 499 15.46 5.57 -12.46
C ILE A 499 15.32 6.70 -13.48
#